data_AF-A0A1S8C6X3-F1
#
_entry.id   AF-A0A1S8C6X3-F1
#
_cell.length_a   1.000
_cell.length_b   1.000
_cell.length_c   1.000
_cell.angle_alpha   90.00
_cell.angle_beta   90.00
_cell.angle_gamma   90.00
#
_symmetry.space_group_name_H-M   'P 1'
#
loop_
_entity.id
_entity.type
_entity.pdbx_description
1 polymer ?
#
loop_
_entity_poly.entity_id
_entity_poly.type
_entity_poly.pdbx_seq_one_letter_code
_entity_poly.pdbx_strand_id
1 'polypeptide(L)' 'MSFDVAALRAQFPALRGGAAHFDGPGGSQTPLARGAGGRATMTAPMANRGSVTQAERNADAVASRAARRRT' A
#
# COMPACT_ATOMS: atom_id res chain seq x y z
N MET A 1 -3.23 -1.43 -30.32
CA MET A 1 -3.64 -1.00 -28.96
C MET A 1 -2.48 -0.23 -28.38
N SER A 2 -2.67 1.06 -28.02
CA SER A 2 -1.60 1.89 -27.44
C SER A 2 -1.67 1.84 -25.93
N PHE A 3 -0.52 1.71 -25.27
CA PHE A 3 -0.44 1.71 -23.81
C PHE A 3 -0.14 3.13 -23.31
N ASP A 4 -0.97 3.64 -22.41
CA ASP A 4 -0.79 4.97 -21.81
C ASP A 4 0.26 4.94 -20.69
N VAL A 5 1.50 5.20 -21.07
CA VAL A 5 2.65 5.28 -20.15
C VAL A 5 2.51 6.46 -19.18
N ALA A 6 1.88 7.56 -19.59
CA ALA A 6 1.72 8.73 -18.74
C ALA A 6 0.76 8.43 -17.58
N ALA A 7 -0.38 7.80 -17.88
CA ALA A 7 -1.33 7.34 -16.86
C ALA A 7 -0.70 6.31 -15.90
N LEU A 8 0.12 5.39 -16.41
CA LEU A 8 0.85 4.45 -15.54
C LEU A 8 1.80 5.20 -14.60
N ARG A 9 2.66 6.07 -15.14
CA ARG A 9 3.67 6.81 -14.34
C ARG A 9 3.03 7.69 -13.26
N ALA A 10 1.85 8.26 -13.52
CA ALA A 10 1.11 9.05 -12.54
C ALA A 10 0.74 8.26 -11.27
N GLN A 11 0.68 6.93 -11.32
CA GLN A 11 0.38 6.08 -10.17
C GLN A 11 1.59 5.87 -9.23
N PHE A 12 2.80 6.30 -9.59
CA PHE A 12 4.03 6.07 -8.81
C PHE A 12 4.60 7.40 -8.28
N PRO A 13 4.32 7.77 -7.02
CA PRO A 13 4.76 9.05 -6.46
C PRO A 13 6.28 9.26 -6.45
N ALA A 14 7.07 8.18 -6.37
CA ALA A 14 8.53 8.24 -6.40
C ALA A 14 9.08 8.94 -7.66
N LEU A 15 8.38 8.81 -8.80
CA LEU A 15 8.79 9.42 -10.06
C LEU A 15 8.71 10.96 -10.06
N ARG A 16 8.01 11.56 -9.09
CA ARG A 16 7.96 13.02 -8.92
C ARG A 16 9.29 13.60 -8.44
N GLY A 17 10.18 12.77 -7.89
CA GLY A 17 11.50 13.18 -7.42
C GLY A 17 12.51 13.48 -8.54
N GLY A 18 12.15 13.30 -9.80
CA GLY A 18 12.98 13.66 -10.96
C GLY A 18 14.12 12.68 -11.26
N ALA A 19 14.31 11.63 -10.46
CA ALA A 19 15.28 10.58 -10.71
C ALA A 19 14.74 9.53 -11.70
N ALA A 20 15.65 8.96 -12.48
CA ALA A 20 15.38 7.76 -13.28
C ALA A 20 15.80 6.51 -12.49
N HIS A 21 14.87 5.57 -12.32
CA HIS A 21 15.08 4.34 -11.55
C HIS A 21 15.34 3.17 -12.51
N PHE A 22 16.57 2.64 -12.50
CA PHE A 22 16.99 1.49 -13.30
C PHE A 22 17.35 0.27 -12.43
N ASP A 23 16.97 0.30 -11.16
CA ASP A 23 17.28 -0.66 -10.11
C ASP A 23 16.15 -1.66 -9.85
N GLY A 24 15.33 -1.95 -10.86
CA GLY A 24 14.16 -2.83 -10.75
C GLY A 24 14.39 -4.17 -10.01
N PRO A 25 15.52 -4.88 -10.21
CA PRO A 25 15.84 -6.11 -9.45
C PRO A 25 16.01 -5.89 -7.94
N GLY A 26 16.43 -4.70 -7.51
CA GLY A 26 16.54 -4.32 -6.09
C GLY A 26 15.20 -3.97 -5.46
N GLY A 27 14.16 -3.76 -6.28
CA GLY A 27 12.81 -3.48 -5.84
C GLY A 27 12.07 -2.58 -6.83
N SER A 28 10.78 -2.85 -7.03
CA SER A 28 9.93 -1.96 -7.82
C SER A 28 9.49 -0.76 -6.99
N GLN A 29 9.27 0.38 -7.68
CA GLN A 29 8.66 1.54 -7.06
C GLN A 29 7.24 1.22 -6.59
N THR A 30 6.86 1.73 -5.42
CA THR A 30 5.54 1.43 -4.83
C THR A 30 4.46 2.32 -5.45
N PRO A 31 3.40 1.76 -6.05
CA PRO A 31 2.29 2.56 -6.54
C PRO A 31 1.46 3.14 -5.39
N LEU A 32 0.82 4.29 -5.62
CA LEU A 32 0.03 5.02 -4.63
C LEU A 32 -1.02 4.15 -3.95
N ALA A 33 -1.70 3.29 -4.72
CA ALA A 33 -2.72 2.38 -4.21
C ALA A 33 -2.18 1.40 -3.15
N ARG A 34 -0.90 0.99 -3.27
CA ARG A 34 -0.25 0.11 -2.29
C ARG A 34 0.13 0.88 -1.02
N GLY A 35 0.64 2.10 -1.17
CA GLY A 35 1.00 2.96 -0.03
C GLY A 35 -0.20 3.44 0.78
N ALA A 36 -1.33 3.70 0.13
CA ALA A 36 -2.55 4.19 0.78
C ALA A 36 -3.05 3.28 1.90
N GLY A 37 -2.96 1.95 1.72
CA GLY A 37 -3.33 0.99 2.75
C GLY A 37 -2.45 1.06 4.00
N GLY A 38 -1.13 1.20 3.82
CA GLY A 38 -0.20 1.38 4.93
C GLY A 38 -0.45 2.68 5.69
N ARG A 39 -0.65 3.79 4.96
CA ARG A 39 -0.97 5.09 5.56
C ARG A 39 -2.25 5.03 6.39
N ALA A 40 -3.32 4.45 5.86
CA ALA A 40 -4.58 4.29 6.58
C ALA A 40 -4.42 3.50 7.88
N THR A 41 -3.64 2.40 7.86
CA THR A 41 -3.36 1.62 9.07
C THR A 41 -2.59 2.43 10.12
N MET A 42 -1.54 3.15 9.70
CA MET A 42 -0.69 3.92 10.62
C MET A 42 -1.42 5.08 11.30
N THR A 43 -2.44 5.64 10.64
CA THR A 43 -3.20 6.80 11.16
C THR A 43 -4.54 6.42 11.78
N ALA A 44 -4.89 5.13 11.80
CA ALA A 44 -6.13 4.65 12.42
C ALA A 44 -5.91 4.32 13.91
N PRO A 45 -6.97 4.34 14.75
CA PRO A 45 -6.92 3.75 16.07
C PRO A 45 -6.63 2.25 15.95
N MET A 46 -5.61 1.77 16.66
CA MET A 46 -5.14 0.38 16.61
C MET A 46 -4.90 -0.15 18.02
N ALA A 47 -5.21 -1.43 18.21
CA ALA A 47 -4.95 -2.17 19.44
C ALA A 47 -4.59 -3.63 19.08
N ASN A 48 -4.56 -4.52 20.08
CA ASN A 48 -4.57 -5.95 19.82
C ASN A 48 -5.87 -6.36 19.12
N ARG A 49 -5.87 -7.50 18.42
CA ARG A 49 -7.07 -8.04 17.76
C ARG A 49 -8.17 -8.35 18.79
N GLY A 50 -9.41 -8.13 18.40
CA GLY A 50 -10.60 -8.36 19.20
C GLY A 50 -11.85 -7.82 18.50
N SER A 51 -12.97 -7.73 19.21
CA SER A 51 -14.25 -7.29 18.66
C SER A 51 -14.93 -6.15 19.42
N VAL A 52 -14.42 -5.81 20.61
CA VAL A 52 -15.07 -4.89 21.56
C VAL A 52 -14.89 -3.45 21.10
N THR A 53 -13.65 -3.00 20.97
CA THR A 53 -13.34 -1.62 20.57
C THR A 53 -13.16 -1.46 19.07
N GLN A 54 -13.27 -0.22 18.58
CA GLN A 54 -12.98 0.06 17.16
C GLN A 54 -11.52 -0.25 16.80
N ALA A 55 -10.59 0.00 17.72
CA ALA A 55 -9.17 -0.26 17.55
C ALA A 55 -8.87 -1.76 17.36
N GLU A 56 -9.59 -2.61 18.09
CA GLU A 56 -9.51 -4.06 17.95
C GLU A 56 -10.04 -4.56 16.59
N ARG A 57 -11.21 -4.06 16.16
CA ARG A 57 -11.79 -4.43 14.86
C ARG A 57 -10.94 -3.99 13.69
N ASN A 58 -10.31 -2.82 13.79
CA ASN A 58 -9.35 -2.35 12.79
C ASN A 58 -8.15 -3.30 12.69
N ALA A 59 -7.59 -3.71 13.84
CA ALA A 59 -6.46 -4.64 13.89
C ALA A 59 -6.82 -6.01 13.31
N ASP A 60 -8.01 -6.53 13.61
CA ASP A 60 -8.45 -7.82 13.09
C ASP A 60 -8.65 -7.76 11.57
N ALA A 61 -9.31 -6.72 11.05
CA ALA A 61 -9.49 -6.51 9.62
C ALA A 61 -8.17 -6.45 8.83
N VAL A 62 -7.16 -5.75 9.37
CA VAL A 62 -5.83 -5.66 8.76
C VAL A 62 -5.14 -7.03 8.75
N ALA A 63 -5.17 -7.75 9.87
CA ALA A 63 -4.57 -9.07 9.99
C ALA A 63 -5.22 -10.09 9.04
N SER A 64 -6.55 -10.15 8.96
CA SER A 64 -7.25 -11.05 8.05
C SER A 64 -6.94 -10.72 6.59
N ARG A 65 -6.85 -9.43 6.23
CA ARG A 65 -6.49 -9.01 4.86
C ARG A 65 -5.05 -9.38 4.51
N ALA A 66 -4.14 -9.32 5.47
CA ALA A 66 -2.75 -9.74 5.28
C ALA A 66 -2.63 -11.26 5.13
N ALA A 67 -3.37 -12.03 5.93
CA ALA A 67 -3.39 -13.50 5.85
C ALA A 67 -3.90 -13.99 4.48
N ARG A 68 -4.97 -13.39 3.95
CA ARG A 68 -5.54 -13.73 2.63
C ARG A 68 -4.61 -13.44 1.43
N ARG A 69 -3.53 -12.70 1.63
CA ARG A 69 -2.53 -12.40 0.56
C ARG A 69 -1.34 -13.36 0.56
N ARG A 70 -1.30 -14.32 1.50
CA ARG A 70 -0.22 -15.31 1.63
C ARG A 70 -0.56 -16.67 1.02
N THR A 71 -1.78 -16.83 0.54
CA THR A 71 -2.29 -18.01 -0.20
C THR A 71 -2.41 -17.66 -1.67
#